data_AF-A0A914UXU9-F1
#
_entry.id   AF-A0A914UXU9-F1
#
_cell.length_a   1.000
_cell.length_b   1.000
_cell.length_c   1.000
_cell.angle_alpha   90.00
_cell.angle_beta   90.00
_cell.angle_gamma   90.00
#
_symmetry.space_group_name_H-M   'P 1'
#
loop_
_entity.id
_entity.type
_entity.pdbx_description
1 polymer ?
#
loop_
_entity_poly.entity_id
_entity_poly.type
_entity_poly.pdbx_seq_one_letter_code
_entity_poly.pdbx_strand_id
1 'polypeptide(L)'
;DLKSEKRRTQMHVARNLLERHTMLLLTASKTLLRHPECESARNCRDGVFRQMRVSLQLIGLCITDGVLPFDPARYFAGIGYPDEETLDIGLQLTANAAIKQLVDTLEMVRMTSNVGTGVRERLVGALDAVCEMTQDFTDSAYTPHHHREQILDFLEEARFEMSNLLRPEDHPETLRNEGIEVTVQRLNRRLKDLRKQLQIVAMDQVSEVFRANEDHLILSSIKACAVSGDIDGVEQYIEKFREHAEHMQEVCRLLHHISLTDSLHVQTGHAERNLRAMAPLMILAGRTLCLHPSSRIARENLEVFCDTWAQAVNDMSKLAKESDAAAHGRVAAEKQAYMSLPRPGVS
;
A
#
# COMPACT_ATOMS: atom_id res chain seq x y z
N ASP A 1 -8.69 23.29 10.19
CA ASP A 1 -7.49 22.49 9.86
C ASP A 1 -7.45 21.15 10.57
N LEU A 2 -7.05 20.11 9.84
CA LEU A 2 -6.91 18.75 10.38
C LEU A 2 -5.63 18.65 11.23
N LYS A 3 -5.78 18.27 12.50
CA LYS A 3 -4.67 18.19 13.47
C LYS A 3 -3.78 16.97 13.25
N SER A 4 -4.35 15.84 12.87
CA SER A 4 -3.63 14.58 12.62
C SER A 4 -2.87 14.62 11.28
N GLU A 5 -1.59 14.23 11.28
CA GLU A 5 -0.77 14.07 10.06
C GLU A 5 -1.38 13.05 9.11
N LYS A 6 -1.76 11.88 9.64
CA LYS A 6 -2.51 10.85 8.91
C LYS A 6 -3.75 11.42 8.20
N ARG A 7 -4.60 12.18 8.91
CA ARG A 7 -5.82 12.78 8.33
C ARG A 7 -5.50 13.83 7.26
N ARG A 8 -4.44 14.62 7.44
CA ARG A 8 -3.98 15.56 6.40
C ARG A 8 -3.54 14.83 5.14
N THR A 9 -2.77 13.75 5.28
CA THR A 9 -2.33 12.95 4.15
C THR A 9 -3.50 12.27 3.45
N GLN A 10 -4.46 11.70 4.20
CA GLN A 10 -5.68 11.10 3.63
C GLN A 10 -6.50 12.12 2.82
N MET A 11 -6.67 13.33 3.36
CA MET A 11 -7.34 14.43 2.66
C MET A 11 -6.60 14.81 1.37
N HIS A 12 -5.27 14.88 1.41
CA HIS A 12 -4.47 15.20 0.24
C HIS A 12 -4.61 14.13 -0.86
N VAL A 13 -4.49 12.85 -0.50
CA VAL A 13 -4.66 11.74 -1.43
C VAL A 13 -6.06 11.75 -2.04
N ALA A 14 -7.11 11.91 -1.24
CA ALA A 14 -8.48 11.94 -1.73
C ALA A 14 -8.73 13.06 -2.74
N ARG A 15 -8.20 14.26 -2.49
CA ARG A 15 -8.29 15.39 -3.42
C ARG A 15 -7.54 15.14 -4.72
N ASN A 16 -6.32 14.64 -4.63
CA ASN A 16 -5.50 14.32 -5.79
C ASN A 16 -6.20 13.26 -6.68
N LEU A 17 -6.76 12.20 -6.07
CA LEU A 17 -7.54 11.21 -6.81
C LEU A 17 -8.74 11.83 -7.52
N LEU A 18 -9.51 12.70 -6.86
CA LEU A 18 -10.63 13.41 -7.50
C LEU A 18 -10.19 14.28 -8.69
N GLU A 19 -9.10 15.02 -8.54
CA GLU A 19 -8.55 15.85 -9.61
C GLU A 19 -8.18 14.99 -10.83
N ARG A 20 -7.45 13.89 -10.62
CA ARG A 20 -7.05 12.97 -11.71
C ARG A 20 -8.25 12.27 -12.35
N HIS A 21 -9.22 11.83 -11.56
CA HIS A 21 -10.38 11.08 -12.05
C HIS A 21 -11.41 11.96 -12.76
N THR A 22 -11.32 13.29 -12.63
CA THR A 22 -12.24 14.21 -13.31
C THR A 22 -12.16 14.06 -14.84
N MET A 23 -10.94 13.99 -15.39
CA MET A 23 -10.77 13.81 -16.84
C MET A 23 -11.20 12.41 -17.29
N LEU A 24 -10.86 11.37 -16.51
CA LEU A 24 -11.30 10.00 -16.76
C LEU A 24 -12.83 9.89 -16.82
N LEU A 25 -13.54 10.54 -15.88
CA LEU A 25 -15.00 10.48 -15.85
C LEU A 25 -15.59 11.18 -17.08
N LEU A 26 -15.02 12.32 -17.48
CA LEU A 26 -15.44 13.05 -18.66
C LEU A 26 -15.29 12.20 -19.93
N THR A 27 -14.10 11.63 -20.16
CA THR A 27 -13.83 10.85 -21.37
C THR A 27 -14.61 9.52 -21.39
N ALA A 28 -14.73 8.85 -20.25
CA ALA A 28 -15.50 7.61 -20.15
C ALA A 28 -17.00 7.86 -20.38
N SER A 29 -17.55 8.97 -19.84
CA SER A 29 -18.94 9.37 -20.08
C SER A 29 -19.20 9.75 -21.54
N LYS A 30 -18.29 10.52 -22.17
CA LYS A 30 -18.38 10.82 -23.61
C LYS A 30 -18.36 9.53 -24.44
N THR A 31 -17.50 8.58 -24.09
CA THR A 31 -17.37 7.30 -24.79
C THR A 31 -18.66 6.49 -24.70
N LEU A 32 -19.26 6.38 -23.51
CA LEU A 32 -20.54 5.71 -23.31
C LEU A 32 -21.68 6.40 -24.07
N LEU A 33 -21.75 7.73 -24.07
CA LEU A 33 -22.77 8.46 -24.84
C LEU A 33 -22.61 8.25 -26.34
N ARG A 34 -21.38 8.09 -26.83
CA ARG A 34 -21.11 7.82 -28.24
C ARG A 34 -21.48 6.40 -28.64
N HIS A 35 -21.30 5.45 -27.72
CA HIS A 35 -21.46 4.00 -27.90
C HIS A 35 -22.32 3.40 -26.77
N PRO A 36 -23.64 3.68 -26.73
CA PRO A 36 -24.50 3.35 -25.59
C PRO A 36 -24.69 1.84 -25.34
N GLU A 37 -24.56 1.05 -26.40
CA GLU A 37 -24.67 -0.42 -26.37
C GLU A 37 -23.36 -1.12 -25.98
N CYS A 38 -22.25 -0.38 -25.85
CA CYS A 38 -20.96 -0.94 -25.50
C CYS A 38 -20.86 -1.18 -23.99
N GLU A 39 -20.92 -2.45 -23.58
CA GLU A 39 -20.85 -2.85 -22.17
C GLU A 39 -19.52 -2.43 -21.52
N SER A 40 -18.39 -2.58 -22.22
CA SER A 40 -17.09 -2.16 -21.69
C SER A 40 -17.01 -0.64 -21.46
N ALA A 41 -17.65 0.17 -22.31
CA ALA A 41 -17.73 1.61 -22.10
C ALA A 41 -18.57 1.97 -20.87
N ARG A 42 -19.67 1.24 -20.64
CA ARG A 42 -20.54 1.40 -19.46
C ARG A 42 -19.79 1.06 -18.18
N ASN A 43 -19.20 -0.13 -18.13
CA ASN A 43 -18.45 -0.62 -16.98
C ASN A 43 -17.24 0.28 -16.67
N CYS A 44 -16.56 0.79 -17.70
CA CYS A 44 -15.46 1.74 -17.54
C CYS A 44 -15.93 3.03 -16.85
N ARG A 45 -17.01 3.66 -17.35
CA ARG A 45 -17.58 4.88 -16.75
C ARG A 45 -18.04 4.65 -15.32
N ASP A 46 -18.75 3.56 -15.07
CA ASP A 46 -19.30 3.25 -13.75
C ASP A 46 -18.18 2.98 -12.73
N GLY A 47 -17.10 2.33 -13.16
CA GLY A 47 -15.90 2.13 -12.35
C GLY A 47 -15.22 3.45 -11.97
N VAL A 48 -15.01 4.37 -12.92
CA VAL A 48 -14.43 5.70 -12.61
C VAL A 48 -15.33 6.48 -11.65
N PHE A 49 -16.65 6.47 -11.90
CA PHE A 49 -17.61 7.14 -11.03
C PHE A 49 -17.58 6.57 -9.60
N ARG A 50 -17.46 5.25 -9.46
CA ARG A 50 -17.28 4.59 -8.15
C ARG A 50 -16.03 5.09 -7.44
N GLN A 51 -14.88 5.21 -8.13
CA GLN A 51 -13.64 5.69 -7.51
C GLN A 51 -13.72 7.14 -7.04
N MET A 52 -14.37 8.01 -7.82
CA MET A 52 -14.63 9.39 -7.38
C MET A 52 -15.49 9.42 -6.12
N ARG A 53 -16.51 8.56 -6.04
CA ARG A 53 -17.34 8.45 -4.85
C ARG A 53 -16.57 7.95 -3.63
N VAL A 54 -15.72 6.94 -3.76
CA VAL A 54 -14.86 6.46 -2.67
C VAL A 54 -13.94 7.58 -2.17
N SER A 55 -13.42 8.41 -3.08
CA SER A 55 -12.60 9.56 -2.72
C SER A 55 -13.39 10.65 -1.98
N LEU A 56 -14.64 10.92 -2.38
CA LEU A 56 -15.54 11.82 -1.64
C LEU A 56 -15.89 11.27 -0.25
N GLN A 57 -16.06 9.95 -0.12
CA GLN A 57 -16.28 9.29 1.17
C GLN A 57 -15.07 9.46 2.08
N LEU A 58 -13.86 9.30 1.56
CA LEU A 58 -12.62 9.53 2.30
C LEU A 58 -12.49 10.98 2.76
N ILE A 59 -12.90 11.96 1.95
CA ILE A 59 -12.97 13.37 2.37
C ILE A 59 -13.96 13.53 3.53
N GLY A 60 -15.15 12.93 3.41
CA GLY A 60 -16.14 12.93 4.48
C GLY A 60 -15.60 12.33 5.78
N LEU A 61 -14.93 11.18 5.70
CA LEU A 61 -14.23 10.55 6.82
C LEU A 61 -13.22 11.51 7.45
N CYS A 62 -12.40 12.18 6.62
CA CYS A 62 -11.38 13.10 7.12
C CYS A 62 -11.96 14.33 7.83
N ILE A 63 -13.05 14.91 7.30
CA ILE A 63 -13.68 16.12 7.88
C ILE A 63 -14.39 15.78 9.19
N THR A 64 -14.98 14.59 9.28
CA THR A 64 -15.76 14.13 10.44
C THR A 64 -14.92 13.36 11.46
N ASP A 65 -13.63 13.18 11.18
CA ASP A 65 -12.69 12.34 11.93
C ASP A 65 -13.17 10.90 12.16
N GLY A 66 -14.10 10.41 11.33
CA GLY A 66 -14.75 9.11 11.50
C GLY A 66 -15.78 9.04 12.63
N VAL A 67 -16.14 10.18 13.24
CA VAL A 67 -17.12 10.25 14.35
C VAL A 67 -18.56 10.21 13.84
N LEU A 68 -18.82 10.70 12.62
CA LEU A 68 -20.14 10.62 12.02
C LEU A 68 -20.29 9.29 11.29
N PRO A 69 -21.32 8.47 11.62
CA PRO A 69 -21.58 7.23 10.89
C PRO A 69 -21.89 7.57 9.43
N PHE A 70 -21.03 7.11 8.54
CA PHE A 70 -21.23 7.24 7.11
C PHE A 70 -22.15 6.11 6.66
N ASP A 71 -23.37 6.44 6.23
CA ASP A 71 -24.28 5.46 5.64
C ASP A 71 -23.81 5.13 4.21
N PRO A 72 -23.24 3.95 3.95
CA PRO A 72 -22.76 3.59 2.62
C PRO A 72 -23.94 3.45 1.63
N ALA A 73 -25.11 3.04 2.12
CA ALA A 73 -26.32 2.79 1.34
C ALA A 73 -26.99 4.09 0.86
N ARG A 74 -26.81 5.21 1.58
CA ARG A 74 -27.31 6.53 1.14
C ARG A 74 -26.79 6.98 -0.21
N TYR A 75 -25.65 6.42 -0.64
CA TYR A 75 -25.07 6.70 -1.94
C TYR A 75 -24.96 5.43 -2.79
N PHE A 76 -24.86 4.23 -2.21
CA PHE A 76 -24.60 2.98 -2.93
C PHE A 76 -25.82 2.06 -2.98
N ALA A 77 -26.35 1.82 -4.20
CA ALA A 77 -27.13 0.63 -4.49
C ALA A 77 -26.15 -0.48 -4.89
N GLY A 78 -26.23 -1.62 -4.20
CA GLY A 78 -25.33 -2.76 -4.35
C GLY A 78 -25.12 -3.21 -5.79
N ILE A 79 -23.92 -2.97 -6.32
CA ILE A 79 -23.36 -3.76 -7.42
C ILE A 79 -22.23 -4.57 -6.78
N GLY A 80 -22.50 -5.87 -6.60
CA GLY A 80 -21.68 -6.81 -5.86
C GLY A 80 -20.24 -6.85 -6.37
N TYR A 81 -19.32 -6.37 -5.53
CA TYR A 81 -17.91 -6.72 -5.59
C TYR A 81 -17.52 -7.26 -4.21
N PRO A 82 -16.67 -8.28 -4.11
CA PRO A 82 -16.67 -9.19 -2.96
C PRO A 82 -15.96 -8.68 -1.69
N ASP A 83 -15.29 -7.53 -1.71
CA ASP A 83 -14.54 -7.05 -0.56
C ASP A 83 -15.01 -5.68 -0.07
N GLU A 84 -15.52 -5.67 1.15
CA GLU A 84 -15.74 -4.47 1.96
C GLU A 84 -14.38 -4.00 2.51
N GLU A 85 -13.47 -3.54 1.63
CA GLU A 85 -12.18 -2.98 2.06
C GLU A 85 -12.39 -1.77 2.98
N THR A 86 -11.74 -1.77 4.14
CA THR A 86 -11.79 -0.67 5.12
C THR A 86 -11.37 0.66 4.49
N LEU A 87 -12.27 1.64 4.44
CA LEU A 87 -12.01 2.95 3.84
C LEU A 87 -10.83 3.70 4.50
N ASP A 88 -10.70 3.60 5.83
CA ASP A 88 -9.60 4.23 6.57
C ASP A 88 -8.33 3.37 6.51
N ILE A 89 -7.52 3.59 5.48
CA ILE A 89 -6.34 2.77 5.25
C ILE A 89 -5.32 2.83 6.38
N GLY A 90 -5.23 3.93 7.13
CA GLY A 90 -4.25 3.99 8.22
C GLY A 90 -4.70 3.26 9.48
N LEU A 91 -5.84 2.56 9.48
CA LEU A 91 -6.20 1.59 10.51
C LEU A 91 -5.70 0.19 10.16
N GLN A 92 -5.25 -0.02 8.92
CA GLN A 92 -4.72 -1.30 8.47
C GLN A 92 -3.43 -1.60 9.24
N LEU A 93 -3.35 -2.81 9.79
CA LEU A 93 -2.14 -3.28 10.42
C LEU A 93 -1.08 -3.53 9.34
N THR A 94 0.17 -3.26 9.66
CA THR A 94 1.32 -3.48 8.77
C THR A 94 2.41 -4.23 9.50
N ALA A 95 3.33 -4.86 8.79
CA ALA A 95 4.47 -5.55 9.41
C ALA A 95 5.27 -4.60 10.32
N ASN A 96 5.56 -3.38 9.87
CA ASN A 96 6.27 -2.39 10.70
C ASN A 96 5.46 -1.97 11.94
N ALA A 97 4.14 -1.82 11.83
CA ALA A 97 3.29 -1.49 12.97
C ALA A 97 3.21 -2.64 13.98
N ALA A 98 3.06 -3.88 13.52
CA ALA A 98 3.06 -5.08 14.36
C ALA A 98 4.41 -5.26 15.08
N ILE A 99 5.53 -5.09 14.37
CA ILE A 99 6.87 -5.14 14.96
C ILE A 99 7.01 -4.07 16.05
N LYS A 100 6.55 -2.84 15.79
CA LYS A 100 6.61 -1.75 16.77
C LYS A 100 5.78 -2.07 18.02
N GLN A 101 4.56 -2.57 17.88
CA GLN A 101 3.71 -2.96 19.01
C GLN A 101 4.35 -4.05 19.86
N LEU A 102 5.00 -5.03 19.21
CA LEU A 102 5.74 -6.08 19.91
C LEU A 102 6.94 -5.51 20.68
N VAL A 103 7.76 -4.65 20.04
CA VAL A 103 8.89 -3.98 20.68
C VAL A 103 8.46 -3.14 21.89
N ASP A 104 7.38 -2.38 21.77
CA ASP A 104 6.84 -1.55 22.87
C ASP A 104 6.39 -2.44 24.06
N THR A 105 5.80 -3.60 23.76
CA THR A 105 5.39 -4.58 24.78
C THR A 105 6.61 -5.22 25.47
N LEU A 106 7.67 -5.53 24.73
CA LEU A 106 8.93 -6.05 25.27
C LEU A 106 9.65 -5.03 26.15
N GLU A 107 9.60 -3.75 25.79
CA GLU A 107 10.20 -2.69 26.62
C GLU A 107 9.47 -2.55 27.95
N MET A 108 8.15 -2.68 27.97
CA MET A 108 7.37 -2.75 29.20
C MET A 108 7.75 -3.96 30.06
N VAL A 109 7.97 -5.12 29.44
CA VAL A 109 8.49 -6.32 30.14
C VAL A 109 9.87 -6.06 30.73
N ARG A 110 10.78 -5.44 29.98
CA ARG A 110 12.13 -5.10 30.44
C ARG A 110 12.09 -4.20 31.68
N MET A 111 11.24 -3.16 31.66
CA MET A 111 11.11 -2.19 32.75
C MET A 111 10.46 -2.76 34.01
N THR A 112 9.52 -3.69 33.85
CA THR A 112 8.79 -4.29 34.99
C THR A 112 9.41 -5.58 35.48
N SER A 113 10.30 -6.19 34.68
CA SER A 113 10.89 -7.51 34.89
C SER A 113 9.86 -8.59 35.25
N ASN A 114 8.62 -8.43 34.75
CA ASN A 114 7.51 -9.30 35.10
C ASN A 114 6.68 -9.65 33.85
N VAL A 115 6.45 -10.94 33.65
CA VAL A 115 5.61 -11.47 32.57
C VAL A 115 4.38 -12.14 33.18
N GLY A 116 3.41 -11.32 33.60
CA GLY A 116 2.11 -11.79 34.05
C GLY A 116 1.26 -12.37 32.90
N THR A 117 0.17 -13.08 33.22
CA THR A 117 -0.69 -13.75 32.23
C THR A 117 -1.19 -12.83 31.11
N GLY A 118 -1.70 -11.64 31.44
CA GLY A 118 -2.15 -10.68 30.42
C GLY A 118 -1.03 -10.02 29.60
N VAL A 119 0.21 -10.03 30.09
CA VAL A 119 1.38 -9.59 29.29
C VAL A 119 1.80 -10.69 28.33
N ARG A 120 1.81 -11.94 28.81
CA ARG A 120 2.07 -13.14 27.99
C ARG A 120 1.13 -13.22 26.79
N GLU A 121 -0.18 -13.07 27.00
CA GLU A 121 -1.15 -13.10 25.90
C GLU A 121 -0.90 -11.99 24.87
N ARG A 122 -0.58 -10.77 25.32
CA ARG A 122 -0.24 -9.66 24.43
C ARG A 122 1.03 -9.91 23.62
N LEU A 123 2.06 -10.48 24.23
CA LEU A 123 3.31 -10.82 23.54
C LEU A 123 3.08 -11.87 22.45
N VAL A 124 2.33 -12.93 22.76
CA VAL A 124 2.00 -13.99 21.80
C VAL A 124 1.18 -13.43 20.64
N GLY A 125 0.10 -12.69 20.94
CA GLY A 125 -0.73 -12.08 19.90
C GLY A 125 0.02 -11.08 19.03
N ALA A 126 0.92 -10.28 19.62
CA ALA A 126 1.75 -9.35 18.86
C ALA A 126 2.78 -10.07 17.96
N LEU A 127 3.38 -11.18 18.41
CA LEU A 127 4.26 -11.99 17.58
C LEU A 127 3.51 -12.69 16.45
N ASP A 128 2.32 -13.24 16.72
CA ASP A 128 1.50 -13.86 15.69
C ASP A 128 1.07 -12.84 14.63
N ALA A 129 0.73 -11.62 15.02
CA ALA A 129 0.46 -10.53 14.09
C ALA A 129 1.70 -10.15 13.24
N VAL A 130 2.91 -10.19 13.80
CA VAL A 130 4.14 -10.01 13.01
C VAL A 130 4.29 -11.12 11.96
N CYS A 131 4.02 -12.38 12.35
CA CYS A 131 4.09 -13.50 11.43
C CYS A 131 3.04 -13.40 10.32
N GLU A 132 1.80 -13.05 10.65
CA GLU A 132 0.72 -12.85 9.68
C GLU A 132 1.06 -11.73 8.69
N MET A 133 1.45 -10.55 9.17
CA MET A 133 1.76 -9.40 8.32
C MET A 133 3.04 -9.55 7.48
N THR A 134 3.85 -10.58 7.74
CA THR A 134 5.03 -10.90 6.91
C THR A 134 4.72 -11.92 5.83
N GLN A 135 3.52 -12.51 5.82
CA GLN A 135 3.09 -13.44 4.77
C GLN A 135 3.02 -12.78 3.40
N ASP A 136 2.66 -11.49 3.34
CA ASP A 136 2.71 -10.72 2.08
C ASP A 136 4.11 -10.73 1.44
N PHE A 137 5.18 -10.92 2.22
CA PHE A 137 6.53 -11.06 1.69
C PHE A 137 6.85 -12.51 1.32
N THR A 138 6.46 -13.47 2.16
CA THR A 138 6.82 -14.89 1.96
C THR A 138 5.98 -15.55 0.88
N ASP A 139 4.72 -15.17 0.72
CA ASP A 139 3.79 -15.81 -0.21
C ASP A 139 3.81 -15.12 -1.58
N SER A 140 4.47 -13.96 -1.68
CA SER A 140 4.71 -13.26 -2.93
C SER A 140 5.42 -14.16 -3.95
N ALA A 141 4.87 -14.22 -5.17
CA ALA A 141 5.50 -14.89 -6.30
C ALA A 141 6.81 -14.19 -6.73
N TYR A 142 6.96 -12.90 -6.38
CA TYR A 142 8.09 -12.06 -6.76
C TYR A 142 9.21 -12.04 -5.72
N THR A 143 9.02 -12.64 -4.54
CA THR A 143 10.07 -12.73 -3.52
C THR A 143 11.03 -13.91 -3.81
N PRO A 144 12.33 -13.64 -4.03
CA PRO A 144 13.33 -14.70 -4.24
C PRO A 144 13.41 -15.68 -3.07
N HIS A 145 13.74 -16.94 -3.37
CA HIS A 145 13.77 -18.02 -2.37
C HIS A 145 14.65 -17.70 -1.16
N HIS A 146 15.87 -17.21 -1.38
CA HIS A 146 16.80 -16.88 -0.31
C HIS A 146 16.29 -15.76 0.62
N HIS A 147 15.54 -14.80 0.07
CA HIS A 147 14.93 -13.73 0.87
C HIS A 147 13.79 -14.27 1.74
N ARG A 148 12.95 -15.16 1.18
CA ARG A 148 11.89 -15.87 1.90
C ARG A 148 12.44 -16.70 3.05
N GLU A 149 13.47 -17.49 2.79
CA GLU A 149 14.15 -18.32 3.81
C GLU A 149 14.68 -17.45 4.95
N GLN A 150 15.40 -16.37 4.65
CA GLN A 150 15.91 -15.45 5.68
C GLN A 150 14.78 -14.80 6.52
N ILE A 151 13.65 -14.44 5.92
CA ILE A 151 12.49 -13.92 6.68
C ILE A 151 11.98 -15.00 7.65
N LEU A 152 11.81 -16.23 7.18
CA LEU A 152 11.32 -17.35 7.98
C LEU A 152 12.28 -17.68 9.13
N ASP A 153 13.59 -17.68 8.88
CA ASP A 153 14.62 -17.90 9.90
C ASP A 153 14.51 -16.86 11.02
N PHE A 154 14.40 -15.57 10.69
CA PHE A 154 14.23 -14.52 11.71
C PHE A 154 12.94 -14.68 12.52
N LEU A 155 11.85 -15.13 11.89
CA LEU A 155 10.58 -15.40 12.58
C LEU A 155 10.71 -16.62 13.51
N GLU A 156 11.38 -17.68 13.08
CA GLU A 156 11.65 -18.87 13.90
C GLU A 156 12.53 -18.52 15.11
N GLU A 157 13.61 -17.77 14.90
CA GLU A 157 14.47 -17.26 15.97
C GLU A 157 13.68 -16.38 16.95
N ALA A 158 12.80 -15.51 16.47
CA ALA A 158 11.94 -14.69 17.32
C ALA A 158 10.95 -15.54 18.14
N ARG A 159 10.36 -16.58 17.56
CA ARG A 159 9.48 -17.53 18.26
C ARG A 159 10.25 -18.33 19.32
N PHE A 160 11.47 -18.74 19.02
CA PHE A 160 12.34 -19.42 19.97
C PHE A 160 12.66 -18.53 21.18
N GLU A 161 13.11 -17.30 20.95
CA GLU A 161 13.41 -16.38 22.04
C GLU A 161 12.16 -15.95 22.82
N MET A 162 11.01 -15.82 22.15
CA MET A 162 9.73 -15.59 22.83
C MET A 162 9.40 -16.75 23.77
N SER A 163 9.60 -17.99 23.31
CA SER A 163 9.38 -19.18 24.14
C SER A 163 10.29 -19.20 25.37
N ASN A 164 11.54 -18.75 25.24
CA ASN A 164 12.47 -18.61 26.38
C ASN A 164 11.99 -17.54 27.36
N LEU A 165 11.56 -16.37 26.87
CA LEU A 165 11.05 -15.28 27.71
C LEU A 165 9.80 -15.70 28.51
N LEU A 166 8.99 -16.56 27.91
CA LEU A 166 7.72 -17.03 28.48
C LEU A 166 7.89 -18.25 29.38
N ARG A 167 9.09 -18.84 29.53
CA ARG A 167 9.29 -19.96 30.46
C ARG A 167 9.24 -19.47 31.92
N PRO A 168 8.58 -20.21 32.83
CA PRO A 168 8.70 -19.94 34.26
C PRO A 168 10.14 -20.25 34.70
N GLU A 169 10.82 -19.31 35.36
CA GLU A 169 12.12 -19.55 35.97
C GLU A 169 12.01 -19.62 37.50
N ASP A 170 12.51 -20.71 38.09
CA ASP A 170 12.66 -20.92 39.54
C ASP A 170 13.95 -20.27 40.09
N HIS A 171 14.42 -19.20 39.46
CA HIS A 171 15.66 -18.51 39.82
C HIS A 171 15.44 -17.37 40.81
N PRO A 172 16.47 -17.02 41.61
CA PRO A 172 16.46 -15.82 42.45
C PRO A 172 16.11 -14.59 41.60
N GLU A 173 15.35 -13.65 42.17
CA GLU A 173 14.75 -12.53 41.42
C GLU A 173 15.77 -11.71 40.61
N THR A 174 16.98 -11.51 41.14
CA THR A 174 18.05 -10.78 40.44
C THR A 174 18.53 -11.48 39.18
N LEU A 175 18.78 -12.79 39.24
CA LEU A 175 19.21 -13.59 38.08
C LEU A 175 18.09 -13.72 37.04
N ARG A 176 16.85 -13.85 37.49
CA ARG A 176 15.67 -13.86 36.62
C ARG A 176 15.53 -12.54 35.85
N ASN A 177 15.73 -11.41 36.53
CA ASN A 177 15.63 -10.09 35.90
C ASN A 177 16.72 -9.87 34.84
N GLU A 178 17.96 -10.29 35.12
CA GLU A 178 19.05 -10.28 34.14
C GLU A 178 18.75 -11.18 32.93
N GLY A 179 18.19 -12.38 33.16
CA GLY A 179 17.76 -13.30 32.10
C GLY A 179 16.67 -12.73 31.19
N ILE A 180 15.67 -12.06 31.78
CA ILE A 180 14.62 -11.35 31.04
C ILE A 180 15.23 -10.24 30.18
N GLU A 181 16.12 -9.42 30.74
CA GLU A 181 16.75 -8.34 30.00
C GLU A 181 17.55 -8.86 28.79
N VAL A 182 18.35 -9.90 28.99
CA VAL A 182 19.13 -10.52 27.90
C VAL A 182 18.21 -11.07 26.80
N THR A 183 17.13 -11.77 27.18
CA THR A 183 16.18 -12.35 26.21
C THR A 183 15.44 -11.27 25.42
N VAL A 184 14.98 -10.21 26.10
CA VAL A 184 14.36 -9.04 25.44
C VAL A 184 15.34 -8.37 24.48
N GLN A 185 16.61 -8.21 24.86
CA GLN A 185 17.62 -7.64 23.97
C GLN A 185 17.86 -8.52 22.73
N ARG A 186 17.90 -9.85 22.88
CA ARG A 186 18.03 -10.77 21.74
C ARG A 186 16.83 -10.68 20.81
N LEU A 187 15.62 -10.69 21.36
CA LEU A 187 14.38 -10.61 20.58
C LEU A 187 14.29 -9.27 19.82
N ASN A 188 14.62 -8.15 20.46
CA ASN A 188 14.71 -6.84 19.81
C ASN A 188 15.73 -6.81 18.67
N ARG A 189 16.88 -7.51 18.80
CA ARG A 189 17.84 -7.64 17.70
C ARG A 189 17.26 -8.43 16.54
N ARG A 190 16.60 -9.57 16.79
CA ARG A 190 15.95 -10.38 15.74
C ARG A 190 14.87 -9.58 15.00
N LEU A 191 14.02 -8.86 15.73
CA LEU A 191 12.98 -8.01 15.13
C LEU A 191 13.56 -6.86 14.29
N LYS A 192 14.70 -6.30 14.71
CA LYS A 192 15.41 -5.27 13.93
C LYS A 192 15.98 -5.85 12.64
N ASP A 193 16.55 -7.04 12.70
CA ASP A 193 17.10 -7.75 11.53
C ASP A 193 15.98 -8.14 10.56
N LEU A 194 14.86 -8.67 11.07
CA LEU A 194 13.63 -8.92 10.29
C LEU A 194 13.16 -7.65 9.59
N ARG A 195 12.99 -6.54 10.32
CA ARG A 195 12.55 -5.26 9.72
C ARG A 195 13.47 -4.82 8.60
N LYS A 196 14.79 -4.96 8.77
CA LYS A 196 15.77 -4.64 7.73
C LYS A 196 15.63 -5.55 6.52
N GLN A 197 15.39 -6.84 6.74
CA GLN A 197 15.18 -7.79 5.66
C GLN A 197 13.93 -7.47 4.84
N LEU A 198 12.81 -7.14 5.49
CA LEU A 198 11.58 -6.71 4.80
C LEU A 198 11.83 -5.47 3.94
N GLN A 199 12.62 -4.52 4.43
CA GLN A 199 13.03 -3.34 3.66
C GLN A 199 13.87 -3.70 2.44
N ILE A 200 14.82 -4.62 2.58
CA ILE A 200 15.65 -5.10 1.46
C ILE A 200 14.75 -5.72 0.39
N VAL A 201 13.85 -6.64 0.76
CA VAL A 201 12.95 -7.31 -0.18
C VAL A 201 12.06 -6.33 -0.92
N ALA A 202 11.41 -5.41 -0.21
CA ALA A 202 10.55 -4.41 -0.85
C ALA A 202 11.33 -3.54 -1.85
N MET A 203 12.53 -3.08 -1.47
CA MET A 203 13.34 -2.21 -2.33
C MET A 203 14.00 -2.94 -3.51
N ASP A 204 14.30 -4.23 -3.35
CA ASP A 204 14.79 -5.07 -4.44
C ASP A 204 13.70 -5.27 -5.51
N GLN A 205 12.47 -5.59 -5.09
CA GLN A 205 11.33 -5.71 -6.01
C GLN A 205 11.00 -4.37 -6.71
N VAL A 206 11.04 -3.24 -6.00
CA VAL A 206 10.97 -1.90 -6.63
C VAL A 206 12.00 -1.77 -7.75
N SER A 207 13.26 -2.12 -7.44
CA SER A 207 14.37 -2.00 -8.38
C SER A 207 14.18 -2.92 -9.59
N GLU A 208 13.65 -4.12 -9.39
CA GLU A 208 13.35 -5.08 -10.45
C GLU A 208 12.28 -4.56 -11.42
N VAL A 209 11.12 -4.10 -10.90
CA VAL A 209 10.02 -3.57 -11.71
C VAL A 209 10.47 -2.38 -12.56
N PHE A 210 11.17 -1.41 -11.94
CA PHE A 210 11.63 -0.23 -12.67
C PHE A 210 12.77 -0.52 -13.63
N ARG A 211 13.59 -1.56 -13.37
CA ARG A 211 14.63 -2.00 -14.30
C ARG A 211 14.06 -2.71 -15.52
N ALA A 212 13.00 -3.51 -15.34
CA ALA A 212 12.31 -4.18 -16.44
C ALA A 212 11.69 -3.15 -17.41
N ASN A 213 11.18 -2.03 -16.88
CA ASN A 213 10.69 -0.87 -17.66
C ASN A 213 9.69 -1.24 -18.77
N GLU A 214 8.81 -2.21 -18.49
CA GLU A 214 7.90 -2.80 -19.47
C GLU A 214 6.66 -1.93 -19.73
N ASP A 215 6.33 -1.04 -18.79
CA ASP A 215 5.10 -0.22 -18.78
C ASP A 215 4.83 0.47 -20.12
N HIS A 216 5.79 1.27 -20.61
CA HIS A 216 5.62 2.03 -21.85
C HIS A 216 5.41 1.12 -23.07
N LEU A 217 6.11 -0.01 -23.13
CA LEU A 217 5.98 -0.97 -24.24
C LEU A 217 4.60 -1.62 -24.23
N ILE A 218 4.13 -2.05 -23.07
CA ILE A 218 2.81 -2.68 -22.91
C ILE A 218 1.71 -1.69 -23.31
N LEU A 219 1.72 -0.47 -22.74
CA LEU A 219 0.69 0.55 -23.01
C LEU A 219 0.67 0.99 -24.47
N SER A 220 1.84 1.20 -25.09
CA SER A 220 1.92 1.58 -26.50
C SER A 220 1.44 0.46 -27.44
N SER A 221 1.70 -0.80 -27.09
CA SER A 221 1.24 -1.95 -27.86
C SER A 221 -0.28 -2.15 -27.77
N ILE A 222 -0.87 -2.04 -26.57
CA ILE A 222 -2.34 -2.05 -26.40
C ILE A 222 -2.98 -0.95 -27.26
N LYS A 223 -2.43 0.27 -27.22
CA LYS A 223 -2.93 1.39 -28.04
C LYS A 223 -2.84 1.09 -29.53
N ALA A 224 -1.71 0.55 -30.00
CA ALA A 224 -1.51 0.24 -31.41
C ALA A 224 -2.51 -0.82 -31.92
N CYS A 225 -2.62 -1.96 -31.22
CA CYS A 225 -3.56 -3.03 -31.56
C CYS A 225 -5.03 -2.55 -31.48
N ALA A 226 -5.37 -1.73 -30.48
CA ALA A 226 -6.73 -1.20 -30.34
C ALA A 226 -7.10 -0.25 -31.48
N VAL A 227 -6.16 0.56 -31.98
CA VAL A 227 -6.38 1.45 -33.13
C VAL A 227 -6.54 0.66 -34.43
N SER A 228 -5.86 -0.49 -34.58
CA SER A 228 -6.02 -1.36 -35.74
C SER A 228 -7.25 -2.27 -35.67
N GLY A 229 -7.95 -2.32 -34.53
CA GLY A 229 -9.04 -3.29 -34.29
C GLY A 229 -8.55 -4.73 -34.21
N ASP A 230 -7.27 -4.93 -33.85
CA ASP A 230 -6.65 -6.24 -33.68
C ASP A 230 -7.01 -6.80 -32.29
N ILE A 231 -8.09 -7.60 -32.24
CA ILE A 231 -8.63 -8.15 -31.00
C ILE A 231 -7.62 -9.09 -30.35
N ASP A 232 -7.01 -10.00 -31.12
CA ASP A 232 -6.07 -10.98 -30.60
C ASP A 232 -4.82 -10.29 -30.03
N GLY A 233 -4.29 -9.29 -30.73
CA GLY A 233 -3.17 -8.48 -30.24
C GLY A 233 -3.51 -7.70 -28.98
N VAL A 234 -4.70 -7.07 -28.92
CA VAL A 234 -5.14 -6.34 -27.71
C VAL A 234 -5.24 -7.28 -26.50
N GLU A 235 -5.85 -8.44 -26.65
CA GLU A 235 -6.00 -9.40 -25.54
C GLU A 235 -4.65 -9.95 -25.08
N GLN A 236 -3.73 -10.23 -26.01
CA GLN A 236 -2.37 -10.67 -25.67
C GLN A 236 -1.63 -9.63 -24.80
N TYR A 237 -1.69 -8.34 -25.16
CA TYR A 237 -1.01 -7.30 -24.38
C TYR A 237 -1.78 -6.91 -23.12
N ILE A 238 -3.11 -7.09 -23.07
CA ILE A 238 -3.90 -6.96 -21.85
C ILE A 238 -3.46 -7.99 -20.81
N GLU A 239 -3.16 -9.22 -21.21
CA GLU A 239 -2.69 -10.24 -20.25
C GLU A 239 -1.33 -9.85 -19.66
N LYS A 240 -0.39 -9.40 -20.50
CA LYS A 240 0.89 -8.84 -20.02
C LYS A 240 0.68 -7.65 -19.10
N PHE A 241 -0.29 -6.79 -19.41
CA PHE A 241 -0.64 -5.65 -18.55
C PHE A 241 -1.19 -6.11 -17.21
N ARG A 242 -2.00 -7.17 -17.14
CA ARG A 242 -2.50 -7.72 -15.87
C ARG A 242 -1.35 -8.19 -15.00
N GLU A 243 -0.48 -9.04 -15.52
CA GLU A 243 0.70 -9.53 -14.80
C GLU A 243 1.59 -8.39 -14.31
N HIS A 244 1.83 -7.39 -15.17
CA HIS A 244 2.60 -6.20 -14.82
C HIS A 244 1.92 -5.35 -13.73
N ALA A 245 0.61 -5.13 -13.85
CA ALA A 245 -0.19 -4.40 -12.88
C ALA A 245 -0.26 -5.12 -11.53
N GLU A 246 -0.34 -6.45 -11.51
CA GLU A 246 -0.30 -7.27 -10.30
C GLU A 246 1.06 -7.14 -9.60
N HIS A 247 2.17 -7.22 -10.33
CA HIS A 247 3.50 -6.99 -9.78
C HIS A 247 3.64 -5.57 -9.19
N MET A 248 3.13 -4.53 -9.88
CA MET A 248 3.15 -3.17 -9.34
C MET A 248 2.30 -3.01 -8.07
N GLN A 249 1.13 -3.67 -8.01
CA GLN A 249 0.30 -3.68 -6.81
C GLN A 249 1.02 -4.37 -5.64
N GLU A 250 1.70 -5.48 -5.90
CA GLU A 250 2.51 -6.19 -4.91
C GLU A 250 3.59 -5.27 -4.32
N VAL A 251 4.34 -4.59 -5.18
CA VAL A 251 5.39 -3.65 -4.75
C VAL A 251 4.82 -2.55 -3.87
N CYS A 252 3.67 -1.97 -4.23
CA CYS A 252 3.00 -0.97 -3.39
C CYS A 252 2.56 -1.55 -2.03
N ARG A 253 2.09 -2.80 -1.99
CA ARG A 253 1.75 -3.50 -0.74
C ARG A 253 2.99 -3.67 0.14
N LEU A 254 4.11 -4.14 -0.41
CA LEU A 254 5.34 -4.30 0.37
C LEU A 254 5.86 -2.96 0.91
N LEU A 255 5.80 -1.89 0.11
CA LEU A 255 6.11 -0.52 0.55
C LEU A 255 5.19 -0.05 1.70
N HIS A 256 3.91 -0.44 1.67
CA HIS A 256 2.97 -0.17 2.76
C HIS A 256 3.37 -0.89 4.04
N HIS A 257 3.79 -2.15 3.96
CA HIS A 257 4.23 -2.92 5.12
C HIS A 257 5.47 -2.34 5.82
N ILE A 258 6.39 -1.73 5.06
CA ILE A 258 7.63 -1.13 5.59
C ILE A 258 7.52 0.36 5.92
N SER A 259 6.34 0.96 5.77
CA SER A 259 6.14 2.40 5.97
C SER A 259 6.48 2.84 7.40
N LEU A 260 7.43 3.78 7.51
CA LEU A 260 7.98 4.26 8.79
C LEU A 260 7.30 5.54 9.32
N THR A 261 6.45 6.18 8.52
CA THR A 261 5.72 7.40 8.89
C THR A 261 4.25 7.25 8.56
N ASP A 262 3.39 7.96 9.28
CA ASP A 262 1.95 7.97 9.03
C ASP A 262 1.61 8.45 7.60
N SER A 263 2.40 9.39 7.07
CA SER A 263 2.22 9.86 5.69
C SER A 263 2.52 8.76 4.68
N LEU A 264 3.67 8.10 4.82
CA LEU A 264 4.05 6.99 3.93
C LEU A 264 3.05 5.85 4.02
N HIS A 265 2.59 5.50 5.22
CA HIS A 265 1.56 4.48 5.43
C HIS A 265 0.32 4.79 4.59
N VAL A 266 -0.20 6.00 4.70
CA VAL A 266 -1.40 6.41 3.95
C VAL A 266 -1.15 6.41 2.45
N GLN A 267 -0.02 6.98 1.99
CA GLN A 267 0.24 7.15 0.57
C GLN A 267 0.51 5.81 -0.15
N THR A 268 1.33 4.94 0.43
CA THR A 268 1.70 3.64 -0.15
C THR A 268 0.50 2.71 -0.25
N GLY A 269 -0.30 2.59 0.82
CA GLY A 269 -1.52 1.80 0.76
C GLY A 269 -2.54 2.36 -0.25
N HIS A 270 -2.67 3.68 -0.37
CA HIS A 270 -3.56 4.26 -1.38
C HIS A 270 -3.03 4.07 -2.80
N ALA A 271 -1.72 4.05 -3.00
CA ALA A 271 -1.11 3.77 -4.30
C ALA A 271 -1.49 2.36 -4.77
N GLU A 272 -1.39 1.35 -3.88
CA GLU A 272 -1.84 -0.01 -4.16
C GLU A 272 -3.33 -0.05 -4.57
N ARG A 273 -4.22 0.51 -3.72
CA ARG A 273 -5.67 0.50 -4.00
C ARG A 273 -6.02 1.24 -5.29
N ASN A 274 -5.32 2.33 -5.59
CA ASN A 274 -5.51 3.07 -6.83
C ASN A 274 -5.09 2.25 -8.06
N LEU A 275 -3.94 1.57 -8.02
CA LEU A 275 -3.49 0.70 -9.11
C LEU A 275 -4.48 -0.48 -9.32
N ARG A 276 -4.88 -1.14 -8.23
CA ARG A 276 -5.89 -2.22 -8.25
C ARG A 276 -7.21 -1.77 -8.89
N ALA A 277 -7.67 -0.58 -8.53
CA ALA A 277 -8.89 0.00 -9.08
C ALA A 277 -8.77 0.42 -10.55
N MET A 278 -7.61 0.96 -10.94
CA MET A 278 -7.40 1.54 -12.26
C MET A 278 -7.09 0.49 -13.34
N ALA A 279 -6.35 -0.57 -12.99
CA ALA A 279 -5.98 -1.63 -13.93
C ALA A 279 -7.17 -2.20 -14.73
N PRO A 280 -8.28 -2.65 -14.12
CA PRO A 280 -9.42 -3.17 -14.87
C PRO A 280 -10.08 -2.10 -15.77
N LEU A 281 -10.05 -0.83 -15.38
CA LEU A 281 -10.64 0.26 -16.17
C LEU A 281 -9.81 0.58 -17.41
N MET A 282 -8.48 0.50 -17.30
CA MET A 282 -7.56 0.63 -18.42
C MET A 282 -7.79 -0.49 -19.46
N ILE A 283 -7.96 -1.73 -18.98
CA ILE A 283 -8.31 -2.88 -19.82
C ILE A 283 -9.64 -2.64 -20.56
N LEU A 284 -10.67 -2.16 -19.86
CA LEU A 284 -11.97 -1.86 -20.46
C LEU A 284 -11.87 -0.73 -21.51
N ALA A 285 -11.04 0.30 -21.26
CA ALA A 285 -10.80 1.37 -22.22
C ALA A 285 -10.11 0.84 -23.49
N GLY A 286 -9.12 -0.05 -23.34
CA GLY A 286 -8.42 -0.71 -24.45
C GLY A 286 -9.37 -1.53 -25.31
N ARG A 287 -10.17 -2.41 -24.68
CA ARG A 287 -11.20 -3.21 -25.35
C ARG A 287 -12.25 -2.35 -26.05
N THR A 288 -12.71 -1.28 -25.41
CA THR A 288 -13.69 -0.35 -26.00
C THR A 288 -13.16 0.31 -27.28
N LEU A 289 -11.89 0.73 -27.30
CA LEU A 289 -11.29 1.26 -28.51
C LEU A 289 -11.12 0.19 -29.59
N CYS A 290 -10.72 -1.03 -29.22
CA CYS A 290 -10.59 -2.14 -30.16
C CYS A 290 -11.92 -2.50 -30.84
N LEU A 291 -13.04 -2.44 -30.11
CA LEU A 291 -14.39 -2.62 -30.67
C LEU A 291 -14.84 -1.45 -31.57
N HIS A 292 -14.27 -0.27 -31.38
CA HIS A 292 -14.64 0.95 -32.09
C HIS A 292 -13.39 1.73 -32.58
N PRO A 293 -12.55 1.14 -33.46
CA PRO A 293 -11.19 1.64 -33.75
C PRO A 293 -11.17 3.01 -34.45
N SER A 294 -12.25 3.35 -35.15
CA SER A 294 -12.43 4.66 -35.80
C SER A 294 -12.94 5.76 -34.86
N SER A 295 -13.32 5.43 -33.62
CA SER A 295 -13.85 6.40 -32.67
C SER A 295 -12.72 7.23 -32.04
N ARG A 296 -12.65 8.51 -32.44
CA ARG A 296 -11.73 9.48 -31.82
C ARG A 296 -11.98 9.65 -30.32
N ILE A 297 -13.23 9.54 -29.88
CA ILE A 297 -13.61 9.67 -28.46
C ILE A 297 -13.10 8.47 -27.64
N ALA A 298 -13.23 7.24 -28.17
CA ALA A 298 -12.70 6.06 -27.49
C ALA A 298 -11.16 6.09 -27.44
N ARG A 299 -10.51 6.67 -28.45
CA ARG A 299 -9.05 6.86 -28.50
C ARG A 299 -8.58 7.84 -27.44
N GLU A 300 -9.20 9.01 -27.36
CA GLU A 300 -8.96 10.02 -26.32
C GLU A 300 -9.16 9.40 -24.93
N ASN A 301 -10.20 8.59 -24.74
CA ASN A 301 -10.44 7.91 -23.47
C ASN A 301 -9.27 6.99 -23.07
N LEU A 302 -8.83 6.11 -23.97
CA LEU A 302 -7.69 5.22 -23.69
C LEU A 302 -6.40 6.00 -23.40
N GLU A 303 -6.16 7.11 -24.12
CA GLU A 303 -5.00 7.98 -23.90
C GLU A 303 -4.98 8.54 -22.48
N VAL A 304 -6.11 9.10 -22.00
CA VAL A 304 -6.21 9.61 -20.62
C VAL A 304 -5.99 8.50 -19.58
N PHE A 305 -6.46 7.27 -19.84
CA PHE A 305 -6.17 6.13 -18.96
C PHE A 305 -4.67 5.77 -18.93
N CYS A 306 -4.01 5.73 -20.09
CA CYS A 306 -2.57 5.50 -20.15
C CYS A 306 -1.77 6.57 -19.40
N ASP A 307 -2.13 7.85 -19.57
CA ASP A 307 -1.46 8.96 -18.90
C ASP A 307 -1.66 8.91 -17.38
N THR A 308 -2.88 8.57 -16.93
CA THR A 308 -3.18 8.44 -15.50
C THR A 308 -2.45 7.25 -14.88
N TRP A 309 -2.35 6.13 -15.62
CA TRP A 309 -1.54 4.98 -15.23
C TRP A 309 -0.07 5.34 -15.07
N ALA A 310 0.52 5.99 -16.07
CA ALA A 310 1.91 6.45 -16.02
C ALA A 310 2.17 7.40 -14.84
N GLN A 311 1.20 8.25 -14.47
CA GLN A 311 1.30 9.08 -13.27
C GLN A 311 1.34 8.25 -11.98
N ALA A 312 0.52 7.19 -11.88
CA ALA A 312 0.55 6.29 -10.71
C ALA A 312 1.88 5.53 -10.60
N VAL A 313 2.44 5.07 -11.73
CA VAL A 313 3.78 4.45 -11.77
C VAL A 313 4.86 5.44 -11.30
N ASN A 314 4.78 6.70 -11.72
CA ASN A 314 5.70 7.74 -11.27
C ASN A 314 5.56 8.03 -9.77
N ASP A 315 4.35 8.00 -9.23
CA ASP A 315 4.13 8.18 -7.79
C ASP A 315 4.69 7.01 -6.99
N MET A 316 4.56 5.76 -7.45
CA MET A 316 5.22 4.61 -6.85
C MET A 316 6.75 4.81 -6.77
N SER A 317 7.38 5.34 -7.82
CA SER A 317 8.82 5.66 -7.81
C SER A 317 9.18 6.70 -6.75
N LYS A 318 8.35 7.74 -6.57
CA LYS A 318 8.55 8.76 -5.52
C LYS A 318 8.40 8.14 -4.14
N LEU A 319 7.36 7.34 -3.92
CA LEU A 319 7.11 6.68 -2.64
C LEU A 319 8.23 5.71 -2.25
N ALA A 320 8.81 5.00 -3.21
CA ALA A 320 9.98 4.16 -2.96
C ALA A 320 11.19 5.00 -2.50
N LYS A 321 11.47 6.14 -3.15
CA LYS A 321 12.55 7.06 -2.75
C LYS A 321 12.32 7.66 -1.37
N GLU A 322 11.08 8.06 -1.07
CA GLU A 322 10.72 8.59 0.25
C GLU A 322 10.81 7.52 1.35
N SER A 323 10.42 6.28 1.04
CA SER A 323 10.55 5.13 1.95
C SER A 323 12.02 4.82 2.25
N ASP A 324 12.88 4.81 1.22
CA ASP A 324 14.32 4.64 1.37
C ASP A 324 14.96 5.77 2.19
N ALA A 325 14.57 7.03 1.91
CA ALA A 325 15.05 8.18 2.66
C ALA A 325 14.63 8.13 4.15
N ALA A 326 13.40 7.65 4.43
CA ALA A 326 12.91 7.45 5.79
C ALA A 326 13.70 6.34 6.51
N ALA A 327 14.01 5.23 5.83
CA ALA A 327 14.78 4.13 6.41
C ALA A 327 16.21 4.53 6.79
N HIS A 328 16.84 5.42 6.00
CA HIS A 328 18.18 5.95 6.25
C HIS A 328 18.21 7.16 7.19
N GLY A 329 17.09 7.56 7.78
CA GLY A 329 17.02 8.68 8.74
C GLY A 329 17.19 10.08 8.11
N ARG A 330 17.20 10.20 6.78
CA ARG A 330 17.36 11.48 6.08
C ARG A 330 16.16 12.40 6.33
N VAL A 331 14.96 11.83 6.41
CA VAL A 331 13.71 12.56 6.72
C VAL A 331 13.72 13.16 8.14
N ALA A 332 14.32 12.47 9.11
CA ALA A 332 14.47 12.99 10.47
C ALA A 332 15.50 14.14 10.52
N ALA A 333 16.61 14.00 9.79
CA ALA A 333 17.63 15.03 9.66
C ALA A 333 17.10 16.31 8.98
N GLU A 334 16.25 16.20 7.95
CA GLU A 334 15.61 17.34 7.28
C GLU A 334 14.59 18.07 8.17
N LYS A 335 13.73 17.33 8.89
CA LYS A 335 12.81 17.94 9.87
C LYS A 335 13.57 18.65 10.99
N GLN A 336 14.68 18.09 11.46
CA GLN A 336 15.53 18.70 12.49
C GLN A 336 16.30 19.93 11.97
N ALA A 337 16.77 19.89 10.71
CA ALA A 337 17.40 21.04 10.05
C ALA A 337 16.40 22.20 9.88
N TYR A 338 15.17 21.92 9.44
CA TYR A 338 14.13 22.95 9.30
C TYR A 338 13.74 23.60 10.63
N MET A 339 13.73 22.83 11.72
CA MET A 339 13.46 23.34 13.08
C MET A 339 14.65 24.10 13.69
N SER A 340 15.87 23.93 13.15
CA SER A 340 17.08 24.62 13.59
C SER A 340 17.34 25.95 12.87
N LEU A 341 16.62 26.23 11.78
CA LEU A 341 16.71 27.50 11.08
C LEU A 341 15.91 28.57 11.84
N PRO A 342 16.52 29.68 12.29
CA PRO A 342 15.77 30.78 12.88
C PRO A 342 14.80 31.34 11.83
N ARG A 343 13.53 31.50 12.19
CA ARG A 343 12.53 32.14 11.32
C ARG A 343 13.04 33.54 10.95
N PRO A 344 13.18 33.87 9.65
CA PRO A 344 13.50 35.24 9.24
C PRO A 344 12.46 36.19 9.82
N GLY A 345 12.94 37.27 10.42
CA GLY A 345 12.22 38.11 11.36
C GLY A 345 10.85 38.61 10.91
N VAL A 346 9.92 38.60 11.86
CA VAL A 346 8.86 39.60 11.91
C VAL A 346 9.47 40.78 12.67
N SER A 347 9.97 41.76 11.93
CA SER A 347 10.30 43.11 12.42
C SER A 347 9.27 44.08 11.88
#